data_AF-A0A3N4LSE1-F1
#
_entry.id   AF-A0A3N4LSE1-F1
#
_cell.length_a   1.000
_cell.length_b   1.000
_cell.length_c   1.000
_cell.angle_alpha   90.00
_cell.angle_beta   90.00
_cell.angle_gamma   90.00
#
_symmetry.space_group_name_H-M   'P 1'
#
loop_
_entity.id
_entity.type
_entity.pdbx_description
1 polymer ?
#
loop_
_entity_poly.entity_id
_entity_poly.type
_entity_poly.pdbx_seq_one_letter_code
_entity_poly.pdbx_strand_id
1 'polypeptide(L)'
;MIASQEWDVKNETVLELGAGAGLPSIVAGLCGAKEVVISDYPALELLSNISANVKRNITPQIIYNSKISVRGHKWGELDPAKNNTPVSTADLLTMTHPPHSFTRIIVADCMWMAWQHANLCSSIAHFLDPEHGEMLAIAGFHTGRAKVVNFFEECERAGLVLLEESIVERDVDGGQREWCEDRGIEDVVERKRWLIIGKFKIGRGLKSAKKSENNK
;
A
#
# COMPACT_ATOMS: atom_id res chain seq x y z
N MET A 1 4.17 -14.55 -1.75
CA MET A 1 3.89 -14.06 -0.38
C MET A 1 2.45 -14.32 0.04
N ILE A 2 1.44 -13.68 -0.54
CA ILE A 2 0.03 -13.91 -0.17
C ILE A 2 -0.39 -15.36 -0.46
N ALA A 3 -0.25 -15.82 -1.71
CA ALA A 3 -0.62 -17.18 -2.11
C ALA A 3 0.20 -18.27 -1.39
N SER A 4 1.45 -17.96 -1.02
CA SER A 4 2.34 -18.85 -0.26
C SER A 4 2.15 -18.74 1.27
N GLN A 5 1.22 -17.90 1.74
CA GLN A 5 0.93 -17.65 3.16
C GLN A 5 2.11 -17.10 3.99
N GLU A 6 3.17 -16.58 3.34
CA GLU A 6 4.23 -15.79 4.01
C GLU A 6 3.69 -14.47 4.59
N TRP A 7 2.55 -14.02 4.08
CA TRP A 7 1.79 -12.88 4.58
C TRP A 7 0.30 -13.23 4.54
N ASP A 8 -0.25 -13.60 5.70
CA ASP A 8 -1.63 -14.07 5.79
C ASP A 8 -2.62 -12.90 5.71
N VAL A 9 -3.63 -13.11 4.88
CA VAL A 9 -4.74 -12.18 4.61
C VAL A 9 -6.09 -12.81 4.92
N LYS A 10 -6.14 -14.07 5.37
CA LYS A 10 -7.40 -14.77 5.61
C LYS A 10 -8.20 -14.08 6.71
N ASN A 11 -9.47 -13.78 6.40
CA ASN A 11 -10.39 -13.02 7.24
C ASN A 11 -9.97 -11.56 7.55
N GLU A 12 -8.92 -11.05 6.90
CA GLU A 12 -8.44 -9.67 7.09
C GLU A 12 -9.19 -8.66 6.21
N THR A 13 -9.07 -7.37 6.55
CA THR A 13 -9.52 -6.25 5.71
C THR A 13 -8.31 -5.67 4.96
N VAL A 14 -8.33 -5.80 3.63
CA VAL A 14 -7.17 -5.51 2.77
C VAL A 14 -7.43 -4.26 1.93
N LEU A 15 -6.47 -3.35 1.91
CA LEU A 15 -6.41 -2.21 0.99
C LEU A 15 -5.17 -2.31 0.12
N GLU A 16 -5.31 -2.13 -1.20
CA GLU A 16 -4.17 -1.90 -2.09
C GLU A 16 -4.17 -0.44 -2.54
N LEU A 17 -3.04 0.23 -2.35
CA LEU A 17 -2.81 1.61 -2.79
C LEU A 17 -1.96 1.60 -4.06
N GLY A 18 -2.44 2.26 -5.13
CA GLY A 18 -1.73 2.29 -6.42
C GLY A 18 -1.77 0.94 -7.14
N ALA A 19 -2.95 0.34 -7.23
CA ALA A 19 -3.12 -1.06 -7.61
C ALA A 19 -2.74 -1.40 -9.06
N GLY A 20 -2.75 -0.43 -9.97
CA GLY A 20 -2.51 -0.63 -11.40
C GLY A 20 -3.47 -1.64 -12.02
N ALA A 21 -3.05 -2.90 -12.10
CA ALA A 21 -3.90 -4.00 -12.59
C ALA A 21 -4.76 -4.66 -11.50
N GLY A 22 -4.46 -4.45 -10.22
CA GLY A 22 -5.16 -5.03 -9.06
C GLY A 22 -4.83 -6.48 -8.76
N LEU A 23 -3.71 -7.01 -9.29
CA LEU A 23 -3.35 -8.42 -9.13
C LEU A 23 -3.12 -8.83 -7.67
N PRO A 24 -2.35 -8.10 -6.83
CA PRO A 24 -2.18 -8.42 -5.42
C PRO A 24 -3.52 -8.53 -4.67
N SER A 25 -4.42 -7.56 -4.88
CA SER A 25 -5.77 -7.60 -4.30
C SER A 25 -6.63 -8.75 -4.78
N ILE A 26 -6.61 -9.07 -6.08
CA ILE A 26 -7.32 -10.24 -6.62
C ILE A 26 -6.83 -11.51 -5.93
N VAL A 27 -5.51 -11.67 -5.78
CA VAL A 27 -4.93 -12.81 -5.06
C VAL A 27 -5.36 -12.79 -3.58
N ALA A 28 -5.38 -11.63 -2.92
CA ALA A 28 -5.84 -11.53 -1.53
C ALA A 28 -7.30 -12.00 -1.35
N GLY A 29 -8.19 -11.61 -2.26
CA GLY A 29 -9.59 -12.06 -2.25
C GLY A 29 -9.72 -13.57 -2.47
N LEU A 30 -8.91 -14.14 -3.38
CA LEU A 30 -8.83 -15.58 -3.62
C LEU A 30 -8.24 -16.36 -2.43
N CYS A 31 -7.40 -15.72 -1.63
CA CYS A 31 -6.81 -16.30 -0.42
C CYS A 31 -7.69 -16.14 0.83
N GLY A 32 -8.93 -15.66 0.69
CA GLY A 32 -9.92 -15.64 1.77
C GLY A 32 -9.90 -14.39 2.63
N ALA A 33 -9.39 -13.26 2.12
CA ALA A 33 -9.61 -11.96 2.76
C ALA A 33 -11.11 -11.70 2.97
N LYS A 34 -11.48 -11.14 4.12
CA LYS A 34 -12.89 -10.81 4.43
C LYS A 34 -13.39 -9.69 3.53
N GLU A 35 -12.55 -8.69 3.31
CA GLU A 35 -12.81 -7.54 2.47
C GLU A 35 -11.53 -7.12 1.75
N VAL A 36 -11.66 -6.73 0.49
CA VAL A 36 -10.57 -6.21 -0.33
C VAL A 36 -11.04 -4.94 -1.04
N VAL A 37 -10.32 -3.85 -0.80
CA VAL A 37 -10.52 -2.58 -1.48
C VAL A 37 -9.32 -2.32 -2.37
N ILE A 38 -9.57 -2.27 -3.68
CA ILE A 38 -8.56 -2.01 -4.69
C ILE A 38 -8.62 -0.53 -5.04
N SER A 39 -7.55 0.21 -4.75
CA SER A 39 -7.54 1.65 -4.97
C SER A 39 -6.42 2.15 -5.86
N ASP A 40 -6.74 3.17 -6.64
CA ASP A 40 -5.81 3.87 -7.51
C ASP A 40 -6.31 5.30 -7.76
N TYR A 41 -5.56 6.10 -8.52
CA TYR A 41 -5.91 7.48 -8.84
C TYR A 41 -7.35 7.57 -9.39
N PRO A 42 -8.15 8.60 -9.01
CA PRO A 42 -9.56 8.70 -9.38
C PRO A 42 -9.78 9.10 -10.86
N ALA A 43 -9.34 8.24 -11.77
CA ALA A 43 -9.54 8.34 -13.21
C ALA A 43 -10.44 7.19 -13.70
N LEU A 44 -11.51 7.54 -14.40
CA LEU A 44 -12.54 6.59 -14.84
C LEU A 44 -11.96 5.41 -15.62
N GLU A 45 -11.04 5.66 -16.55
CA GLU A 45 -10.43 4.62 -17.39
C GLU A 45 -9.63 3.61 -16.55
N LEU A 46 -8.81 4.12 -15.62
CA LEU A 46 -8.00 3.30 -14.71
C LEU A 46 -8.89 2.41 -13.82
N LEU A 47 -9.89 3.01 -13.15
CA LEU A 47 -10.80 2.27 -12.28
C LEU A 47 -11.66 1.26 -13.06
N SER A 48 -12.03 1.58 -14.29
CA SER A 48 -12.77 0.66 -15.18
C SER A 48 -11.91 -0.55 -15.57
N ASN A 49 -10.63 -0.34 -15.86
CA ASN A 49 -9.69 -1.42 -16.16
C ASN A 49 -9.48 -2.35 -14.97
N ILE A 50 -9.29 -1.80 -13.76
CA ILE A 50 -9.19 -2.58 -12.53
C ILE A 50 -10.48 -3.39 -12.32
N SER A 51 -11.64 -2.75 -12.47
CA SER A 51 -12.95 -3.41 -12.32
C SER A 51 -13.13 -4.56 -13.32
N ALA A 52 -12.67 -4.40 -14.56
CA ALA A 52 -12.70 -5.45 -15.57
C ALA A 52 -11.78 -6.62 -15.20
N ASN A 53 -10.59 -6.35 -14.65
CA ASN A 53 -9.67 -7.39 -14.17
C ASN A 53 -10.27 -8.17 -12.99
N VAL A 54 -10.89 -7.49 -12.02
CA VAL A 54 -11.62 -8.14 -10.92
C VAL A 54 -12.71 -9.05 -11.47
N LYS A 55 -13.59 -8.53 -12.34
CA LYS A 55 -14.71 -9.30 -12.90
C LYS A 55 -14.25 -10.53 -13.69
N ARG A 56 -13.09 -10.46 -14.35
CA ARG A 56 -12.53 -11.59 -15.11
C ARG A 56 -11.99 -12.70 -14.21
N ASN A 57 -11.41 -12.36 -13.07
CA ASN A 57 -10.67 -13.31 -12.23
C ASN A 57 -11.45 -13.75 -10.98
N ILE A 58 -12.41 -12.97 -10.54
CA ILE A 58 -13.24 -13.23 -9.37
C ILE A 58 -14.65 -13.59 -9.84
N THR A 59 -15.01 -14.87 -9.74
CA THR A 59 -16.36 -15.35 -10.01
C THR A 59 -17.02 -15.88 -8.74
N PRO A 60 -18.36 -15.91 -8.64
CA PRO A 60 -19.06 -16.43 -7.46
C PRO A 60 -18.64 -17.84 -7.03
N GLN A 61 -18.13 -18.64 -7.97
CA GLN A 61 -17.71 -20.02 -7.71
C GLN A 61 -16.28 -20.15 -7.17
N ILE A 62 -15.51 -19.08 -7.21
CA ILE A 62 -14.09 -19.07 -6.86
C ILE A 62 -13.84 -18.21 -5.60
N ILE A 63 -14.76 -17.31 -5.24
CA ILE A 63 -14.58 -16.39 -4.11
C ILE A 63 -15.09 -16.98 -2.78
N TYR A 64 -14.25 -16.94 -1.74
CA TYR A 64 -14.59 -17.35 -0.38
C TYR A 64 -15.45 -16.30 0.37
N ASN A 65 -16.58 -15.86 -0.19
CA ASN A 65 -17.44 -14.80 0.38
C ASN A 65 -16.73 -13.45 0.66
N SER A 66 -15.58 -13.19 0.03
CA SER A 66 -14.85 -11.93 0.16
C SER A 66 -15.66 -10.77 -0.44
N LYS A 67 -15.70 -9.63 0.25
CA LYS A 67 -16.27 -8.39 -0.30
C LYS A 67 -15.19 -7.65 -1.07
N ILE A 68 -15.27 -7.63 -2.40
CA ILE A 68 -14.27 -6.94 -3.24
C ILE A 68 -14.88 -5.69 -3.86
N SER A 69 -14.16 -4.57 -3.77
CA SER A 69 -14.59 -3.32 -4.37
C SER A 69 -13.43 -2.50 -4.94
N VAL A 70 -13.71 -1.72 -5.98
CA VAL A 70 -12.76 -0.79 -6.61
C VAL A 70 -13.15 0.63 -6.22
N ARG A 71 -12.17 1.43 -5.78
CA ARG A 71 -12.37 2.81 -5.33
C ARG A 71 -11.26 3.69 -5.88
N GLY A 72 -11.58 4.90 -6.33
CA GLY A 72 -10.54 5.90 -6.51
C GLY A 72 -10.08 6.42 -5.15
N HIS A 73 -8.78 6.71 -5.09
CA HIS A 73 -8.11 7.37 -3.98
C HIS A 73 -6.88 8.10 -4.50
N LYS A 74 -6.88 9.43 -4.39
CA LYS A 74 -5.65 10.19 -4.60
C LYS A 74 -4.83 10.18 -3.31
N TRP A 75 -3.56 9.74 -3.38
CA TRP A 75 -2.70 9.72 -2.19
C TRP A 75 -2.63 11.09 -1.52
N GLY A 76 -2.75 11.10 -0.19
CA GLY A 76 -2.73 12.29 0.66
C GLY A 76 -4.08 13.00 0.76
N GLU A 77 -5.07 12.61 -0.04
CA GLU A 77 -6.44 13.15 0.02
C GLU A 77 -7.22 12.44 1.13
N LEU A 78 -7.13 12.95 2.36
CA LEU A 78 -7.74 12.31 3.55
C LEU A 78 -9.09 12.92 3.95
N ASP A 79 -9.43 14.08 3.40
CA ASP A 79 -10.68 14.79 3.68
C ASP A 79 -11.08 15.64 2.46
N PRO A 80 -11.84 15.05 1.51
CA PRO A 80 -12.25 15.75 0.30
C PRO A 80 -13.04 17.04 0.58
N ALA A 81 -13.78 17.08 1.69
CA ALA A 81 -14.58 18.25 2.06
C ALA A 81 -13.72 19.44 2.50
N LYS A 82 -12.55 19.19 3.10
CA LYS A 82 -11.61 20.26 3.49
C LYS A 82 -10.72 20.76 2.36
N ASN A 83 -10.44 19.92 1.38
CA ASN A 83 -9.47 20.25 0.33
C ASN A 83 -10.09 20.97 -0.89
N ASN A 84 -11.39 21.27 -0.86
CA ASN A 84 -12.16 21.78 -2.01
C ASN A 84 -11.97 20.91 -3.27
N THR A 85 -11.61 19.65 -3.09
CA THR A 85 -11.46 18.71 -4.19
C THR A 85 -12.87 18.42 -4.68
N PRO A 86 -13.18 18.64 -5.97
CA PRO A 86 -14.47 18.24 -6.51
C PRO A 86 -14.65 16.76 -6.19
N VAL A 87 -15.69 16.44 -5.41
CA VAL A 87 -16.07 15.05 -5.14
C VAL A 87 -16.51 14.47 -6.48
N SER A 88 -15.54 13.98 -7.24
CA SER A 88 -15.83 13.08 -8.33
C SER A 88 -16.32 11.79 -7.69
N THR A 89 -17.31 11.16 -8.30
CA THR A 89 -17.78 9.83 -7.91
C THR A 89 -16.68 8.76 -7.95
N ALA A 90 -15.46 9.12 -8.38
CA ALA A 90 -14.31 8.24 -8.38
C ALA A 90 -13.58 8.21 -7.03
N ASP A 91 -13.42 9.32 -6.29
CA ASP A 91 -12.66 9.35 -5.03
C ASP A 91 -13.55 8.99 -3.82
N LEU A 92 -13.78 7.68 -3.66
CA LEU A 92 -14.78 7.14 -2.74
C LEU A 92 -14.16 6.45 -1.52
N LEU A 93 -12.84 6.30 -1.44
CA LEU A 93 -12.22 5.52 -0.38
C LEU A 93 -12.48 6.14 1.00
N THR A 94 -12.10 7.40 1.20
CA THR A 94 -12.30 8.15 2.46
C THR A 94 -13.78 8.35 2.82
N MET A 95 -14.67 8.34 1.82
CA MET A 95 -16.12 8.46 2.04
C MET A 95 -16.76 7.15 2.52
N THR A 96 -16.18 6.01 2.15
CA THR A 96 -16.78 4.68 2.41
C THR A 96 -16.06 3.95 3.54
N HIS A 97 -14.84 4.34 3.88
CA HIS A 97 -14.02 3.69 4.88
C HIS A 97 -13.47 4.74 5.86
N PRO A 98 -13.76 4.61 7.17
CA PRO A 98 -13.17 5.50 8.17
C PRO A 98 -11.65 5.26 8.30
N PRO A 99 -10.93 6.17 8.97
CA PRO A 99 -9.54 5.93 9.36
C PRO A 99 -9.40 4.58 10.08
N HIS A 100 -8.22 3.96 9.96
CA HIS A 100 -7.85 2.72 10.68
C HIS A 100 -8.74 1.50 10.37
N SER A 101 -9.29 1.41 9.16
CA SER A 101 -10.23 0.36 8.76
C SER A 101 -9.56 -0.90 8.18
N PHE A 102 -8.25 -0.85 7.91
CA PHE A 102 -7.54 -1.94 7.22
C PHE A 102 -6.45 -2.55 8.08
N THR A 103 -6.52 -3.86 8.28
CA THR A 103 -5.48 -4.64 8.96
C THR A 103 -4.33 -5.02 8.02
N ARG A 104 -4.53 -4.91 6.71
CA ARG A 104 -3.53 -5.19 5.68
C ARG A 104 -3.52 -4.08 4.63
N ILE A 105 -2.36 -3.47 4.40
CA ILE A 105 -2.17 -2.54 3.27
C ILE A 105 -1.10 -3.09 2.34
N ILE A 106 -1.38 -3.13 1.05
CA ILE A 106 -0.43 -3.51 0.00
C ILE A 106 0.04 -2.25 -0.74
N VAL A 107 1.35 -2.11 -0.86
CA VAL A 107 2.01 -1.07 -1.65
C VAL A 107 3.01 -1.75 -2.58
N ALA A 108 2.55 -2.07 -3.79
CA ALA A 108 3.33 -2.78 -4.79
C ALA A 108 3.77 -1.82 -5.90
N ASP A 109 5.08 -1.62 -6.01
CA ASP A 109 5.77 -0.84 -7.04
C ASP A 109 5.34 0.65 -7.10
N CYS A 110 5.05 1.25 -5.95
CA CYS A 110 4.64 2.65 -5.84
C CYS A 110 5.79 3.64 -5.49
N MET A 111 7.01 3.13 -5.26
CA MET A 111 8.13 3.91 -4.68
C MET A 111 8.94 4.70 -5.74
N TRP A 112 8.43 4.86 -6.95
CA TRP A 112 9.15 5.52 -8.04
C TRP A 112 8.89 7.04 -8.10
N MET A 113 7.82 7.52 -7.48
CA MET A 113 7.41 8.94 -7.43
C MET A 113 7.86 9.60 -6.13
N ALA A 114 9.13 9.96 -6.01
CA ALA A 114 9.69 10.53 -4.76
C ALA A 114 8.88 11.72 -4.20
N TRP A 115 8.34 12.57 -5.08
CA TRP A 115 7.51 13.72 -4.69
C TRP A 115 6.12 13.36 -4.13
N GLN A 116 5.73 12.08 -4.19
CA GLN A 116 4.47 11.56 -3.64
C GLN A 116 4.67 10.67 -2.41
N HIS A 117 5.89 10.34 -2.00
CA HIS A 117 6.13 9.45 -0.87
C HIS A 117 5.44 9.92 0.41
N ALA A 118 5.52 11.21 0.74
CA ALA A 118 4.84 11.78 1.89
C ALA A 118 3.30 11.60 1.83
N ASN A 119 2.69 11.81 0.65
CA ASN A 119 1.26 11.64 0.45
C ASN A 119 0.82 10.17 0.55
N LEU A 120 1.63 9.26 0.00
CA LEU A 120 1.40 7.82 0.11
C LEU A 120 1.51 7.36 1.57
N CYS A 121 2.57 7.76 2.29
CA CYS A 121 2.77 7.45 3.71
C CYS A 121 1.64 8.01 4.58
N SER A 122 1.16 9.23 4.29
CA SER A 122 -0.01 9.82 4.95
C SER A 122 -1.28 8.98 4.75
N SER A 123 -1.49 8.45 3.54
CA SER A 123 -2.62 7.54 3.25
C SER A 123 -2.49 6.22 4.01
N ILE A 124 -1.29 5.63 4.02
CA ILE A 124 -1.03 4.39 4.76
C ILE A 124 -1.31 4.60 6.25
N ALA A 125 -0.73 5.64 6.87
CA ALA A 125 -0.92 5.93 8.30
C ALA A 125 -2.38 6.24 8.66
N HIS A 126 -3.15 6.85 7.74
CA HIS A 126 -4.56 7.12 7.94
C HIS A 126 -5.42 5.86 7.92
N PHE A 127 -5.17 4.94 6.99
CA PHE A 127 -6.03 3.77 6.77
C PHE A 127 -5.61 2.53 7.57
N LEU A 128 -4.33 2.42 7.94
CA LEU A 128 -3.80 1.26 8.64
C LEU A 128 -4.32 1.19 10.08
N ASP A 129 -4.79 0.03 10.49
CA ASP A 129 -5.17 -0.27 11.86
C ASP A 129 -3.94 -0.11 12.79
N PRO A 130 -4.03 0.67 13.89
CA PRO A 130 -2.88 0.95 14.75
C PRO A 130 -2.48 -0.20 15.68
N GLU A 131 -3.36 -1.17 15.92
CA GLU A 131 -3.12 -2.27 16.85
C GLU A 131 -2.71 -3.56 16.13
N HIS A 132 -3.33 -3.84 14.99
CA HIS A 132 -3.24 -5.09 14.26
C HIS A 132 -2.82 -4.92 12.79
N GLY A 133 -2.64 -3.67 12.34
CA GLY A 133 -2.32 -3.36 10.96
C GLY A 133 -0.87 -3.65 10.57
N GLU A 134 -0.70 -4.25 9.40
CA GLU A 134 0.58 -4.39 8.72
C GLU A 134 0.49 -3.91 7.27
N MET A 135 1.49 -3.13 6.83
CA MET A 135 1.70 -2.79 5.43
C MET A 135 2.76 -3.71 4.84
N LEU A 136 2.47 -4.32 3.69
CA LEU A 136 3.44 -5.01 2.85
C LEU A 136 3.87 -4.09 1.70
N ALA A 137 5.14 -3.67 1.73
CA ALA A 137 5.76 -2.82 0.73
C ALA A 137 6.70 -3.64 -0.16
N ILE A 138 6.48 -3.60 -1.47
CA ILE A 138 7.27 -4.34 -2.47
C ILE A 138 7.63 -3.38 -3.59
N ALA A 139 8.90 -3.32 -4.01
CA ALA A 139 9.30 -2.51 -5.17
C ALA A 139 10.55 -3.06 -5.86
N GLY A 140 10.62 -2.94 -7.18
CA GLY A 140 11.86 -3.23 -7.92
C GLY A 140 12.84 -2.06 -7.87
N PHE A 141 14.15 -2.32 -8.04
CA PHE A 141 15.15 -1.24 -8.13
C PHE A 141 15.26 -0.60 -9.52
N HIS A 142 14.23 -0.72 -10.36
CA HIS A 142 14.24 -0.22 -11.73
C HIS A 142 14.31 1.32 -11.79
N THR A 143 13.83 2.01 -10.76
CA THR A 143 13.94 3.48 -10.62
C THR A 143 15.05 3.95 -9.67
N GLY A 144 15.86 3.03 -9.14
CA GLY A 144 17.02 3.28 -8.30
C GLY A 144 16.76 3.15 -6.79
N ARG A 145 17.77 2.65 -6.06
CA ARG A 145 17.73 2.39 -4.61
C ARG A 145 17.43 3.62 -3.77
N ALA A 146 17.98 4.78 -4.13
CA ALA A 146 17.77 6.04 -3.41
C ALA A 146 16.28 6.41 -3.27
N LYS A 147 15.42 6.04 -4.23
CA LYS A 147 13.98 6.29 -4.11
C LYS A 147 13.32 5.39 -3.07
N VAL A 148 13.71 4.12 -3.02
CA VAL A 148 13.25 3.17 -2.00
C VAL A 148 13.68 3.62 -0.61
N VAL A 149 14.95 4.01 -0.44
CA VAL A 149 15.47 4.55 0.82
C VAL A 149 14.66 5.76 1.25
N ASN A 150 14.45 6.72 0.35
CA ASN A 150 13.64 7.91 0.65
C ASN A 150 12.18 7.56 1.03
N PHE A 151 11.57 6.54 0.42
CA PHE A 151 10.25 6.08 0.84
C PHE A 151 10.25 5.55 2.28
N PHE A 152 11.30 4.85 2.71
CA PHE A 152 11.42 4.35 4.08
C PHE A 152 11.64 5.47 5.10
N GLU A 153 12.42 6.49 4.76
CA GLU A 153 12.56 7.70 5.57
C GLU A 153 11.22 8.43 5.74
N GLU A 154 10.42 8.53 4.67
CA GLU A 154 9.08 9.13 4.73
C GLU A 154 8.08 8.25 5.51
N CYS A 155 8.23 6.92 5.48
CA CYS A 155 7.48 6.03 6.35
C CYS A 155 7.76 6.35 7.83
N GLU A 156 9.02 6.46 8.21
CA GLU A 156 9.42 6.80 9.59
C GLU A 156 8.84 8.16 10.02
N ARG A 157 8.94 9.18 9.15
CA ARG A 157 8.35 10.51 9.40
C ARG A 157 6.85 10.47 9.58
N ALA A 158 6.15 9.56 8.91
CA ALA A 158 4.72 9.33 9.04
C ALA A 158 4.35 8.45 10.25
N GLY A 159 5.34 7.99 11.04
CA GLY A 159 5.11 7.13 12.20
C GLY A 159 4.96 5.64 11.86
N LEU A 160 5.36 5.22 10.67
CA LEU A 160 5.41 3.82 10.26
C LEU A 160 6.80 3.27 10.57
N VAL A 161 6.85 2.11 11.20
CA VAL A 161 8.07 1.44 11.62
C VAL A 161 8.24 0.17 10.81
N LEU A 162 9.41 0.02 10.17
CA LEU A 162 9.82 -1.20 9.49
C LEU A 162 10.01 -2.32 10.52
N LEU A 163 9.50 -3.52 10.22
CA LEU A 163 9.82 -4.73 10.98
C LEU A 163 11.16 -5.26 10.46
N GLU A 164 12.24 -5.04 11.19
CA GLU A 164 13.61 -5.35 10.74
C GLU A 164 13.78 -6.82 10.34
N GLU A 165 13.11 -7.74 11.03
CA GLU A 165 13.12 -9.18 10.73
C GLU A 165 12.40 -9.55 9.42
N SER A 166 11.68 -8.60 8.81
CA SER A 166 10.88 -8.83 7.61
C SER A 166 11.51 -8.36 6.31
N ILE A 167 12.58 -7.55 6.38
CA ILE A 167 13.11 -6.88 5.20
C ILE A 167 14.10 -7.77 4.45
N VAL A 168 13.87 -7.94 3.15
CA VAL A 168 14.72 -8.78 2.31
C VAL A 168 14.69 -8.33 0.85
N GLU A 169 15.82 -8.41 0.17
CA GLU A 169 15.86 -8.31 -1.29
C GLU A 169 15.75 -9.69 -1.91
N ARG A 170 14.86 -9.86 -2.87
CA ARG A 170 14.63 -11.12 -3.60
C ARG A 170 14.83 -10.91 -5.09
N ASP A 171 15.53 -11.81 -5.76
CA ASP A 171 15.69 -11.77 -7.22
C ASP A 171 14.62 -12.58 -7.97
N VAL A 172 14.65 -12.51 -9.30
CA VAL A 172 13.73 -13.25 -10.19
C VAL A 172 13.89 -14.77 -10.14
N ASP A 173 15.03 -15.29 -9.68
CA ASP A 173 15.32 -16.72 -9.55
C ASP A 173 15.01 -17.24 -8.13
N GLY A 174 14.57 -16.37 -7.22
CA GLY A 174 14.24 -16.68 -5.83
C GLY A 174 15.42 -16.53 -4.87
N GLY A 175 16.59 -16.11 -5.34
CA GLY A 175 17.73 -15.74 -4.50
C GLY A 175 17.38 -14.60 -3.55
N GLN A 176 17.98 -14.62 -2.35
CA GLN A 176 17.73 -13.62 -1.32
C GLN A 176 19.03 -13.00 -0.82
N ARG A 177 18.98 -11.72 -0.45
CA ARG A 177 20.07 -11.01 0.22
C ARG A 177 19.54 -9.99 1.22
N GLU A 178 20.36 -9.69 2.22
CA GLU A 178 20.06 -8.67 3.25
C GLU A 178 19.87 -7.30 2.62
N TRP A 179 18.92 -6.52 3.12
CA TRP A 179 18.74 -5.13 2.71
C TRP A 179 19.96 -4.27 3.05
N CYS A 180 20.25 -3.29 2.20
CA CYS A 180 21.26 -2.28 2.44
C CYS A 180 20.83 -0.96 1.78
N GLU A 181 20.97 0.16 2.50
CA GLU A 181 20.59 1.48 1.99
C GLU A 181 21.50 1.96 0.86
N ASP A 182 22.78 1.59 0.91
CA ASP A 182 23.77 1.93 -0.10
C ASP A 182 24.66 0.73 -0.45
N ARG A 183 24.55 0.26 -1.70
CA ARG A 183 25.41 -0.80 -2.25
C ARG A 183 26.54 -0.24 -3.14
N GLY A 184 26.77 1.07 -3.10
CA GLY A 184 27.63 1.76 -4.04
C GLY A 184 27.06 1.74 -5.46
N ILE A 185 27.94 1.59 -6.45
CA ILE A 185 27.55 1.58 -7.86
C ILE A 185 26.95 0.22 -8.22
N GLU A 186 25.63 0.18 -8.40
CA GLU A 186 24.93 -1.00 -8.89
C GLU A 186 24.82 -0.99 -10.41
N ASP A 187 25.12 -2.14 -11.03
CA ASP A 187 24.79 -2.36 -12.44
C ASP A 187 23.28 -2.24 -12.67
N VAL A 188 22.89 -1.51 -13.72
CA VAL A 188 21.49 -1.15 -13.97
C VAL A 188 20.66 -2.35 -14.44
N VAL A 189 21.27 -3.30 -15.15
CA VAL A 189 20.59 -4.52 -15.61
C VAL A 189 20.45 -5.48 -14.44
N GLU A 190 21.52 -5.70 -13.68
CA GLU A 190 21.51 -6.59 -12.53
C GLU A 190 20.55 -6.11 -11.46
N ARG A 191 20.57 -4.84 -11.06
CA ARG A 191 19.68 -4.34 -10.00
C ARG A 191 18.20 -4.48 -10.35
N LYS A 192 17.83 -4.44 -11.64
CA LYS A 192 16.44 -4.59 -12.09
C LYS A 192 15.89 -6.01 -11.86
N ARG A 193 16.77 -6.99 -11.66
CA ARG A 193 16.39 -8.36 -11.30
C ARG A 193 15.97 -8.50 -9.84
N TRP A 194 16.20 -7.47 -9.02
CA TRP A 194 15.93 -7.50 -7.59
C TRP A 194 14.72 -6.63 -7.24
N LEU A 195 13.95 -7.12 -6.27
CA LEU A 195 12.93 -6.36 -5.57
C LEU A 195 13.21 -6.34 -4.06
N ILE A 196 12.79 -5.26 -3.41
CA ILE A 196 12.72 -5.19 -1.94
C ILE A 196 11.35 -5.69 -1.49
N ILE A 197 11.33 -6.36 -0.35
CA ILE A 197 10.14 -6.74 0.40
C ILE A 197 10.34 -6.22 1.81
N GLY A 198 9.41 -5.42 2.33
CA GLY A 198 9.44 -4.95 3.71
C GLY A 198 8.04 -4.89 4.30
N LYS A 199 7.92 -5.24 5.59
CA LYS A 199 6.67 -5.12 6.35
C LYS A 199 6.77 -3.96 7.33
N PHE A 200 5.72 -3.17 7.46
CA PHE A 200 5.67 -2.00 8.33
C PHE A 200 4.41 -2.03 9.20
N LYS A 201 4.49 -1.39 10.37
CA LYS A 201 3.34 -1.16 11.28
C LYS A 201 3.32 0.28 11.76
N ILE A 202 2.24 0.71 12.39
CA ILE A 202 2.22 1.99 13.12
C ILE A 202 3.11 1.86 14.38
N GLY A 203 4.01 2.83 14.57
CA GLY A 203 4.86 2.94 15.76
C GLY A 203 4.03 3.32 17.00
N ARG A 204 4.18 2.55 18.09
CA ARG A 204 3.54 2.88 19.37
C ARG A 204 4.24 4.10 19.99
N GLY A 205 3.75 5.32 19.75
CA GLY A 205 4.36 6.51 20.38
C GLY A 205 4.01 7.91 19.89
N LEU A 206 3.22 8.11 18.83
CA LEU A 206 2.82 9.46 18.44
C LEU A 206 1.66 9.96 19.31
N LYS A 207 2.00 10.57 20.45
CA LYS A 207 1.07 11.48 21.14
C LYS A 207 0.62 12.50 20.10
N SER A 208 -0.69 12.55 19.85
CA SER A 208 -1.29 13.59 19.02
C SER A 208 -0.75 14.95 19.46
N ALA A 209 -0.14 15.68 18.52
CA ALA A 209 0.21 17.07 18.76
C ALA A 209 -1.09 17.78 19.13
N LYS A 210 -1.21 18.18 20.40
CA LYS A 210 -2.33 18.98 20.91
C LYS A 210 -2.51 20.18 19.99
N LYS A 211 -3.71 20.33 19.44
CA LYS A 211 -4.19 21.61 18.89
C LYS A 211 -3.86 22.71 19.91
N SER A 212 -2.95 23.60 19.55
CA SER A 212 -2.80 24.88 20.24
C SER A 212 -4.03 25.73 19.91
N GLU A 213 -5.03 25.67 20.80
CA GLU A 213 -6.03 26.73 20.91
C GLU A 213 -5.32 27.98 21.42
N ASN A 214 -5.01 28.91 20.51
CA ASN A 214 -4.74 30.29 20.89
C ASN A 214 -6.08 31.02 21.02
N ASN A 215 -6.61 31.02 22.24
CA ASN A 215 -7.53 32.06 22.69
C ASN A 215 -6.68 33.21 23.26
N LYS A 216 -6.64 34.33 22.55
CA LYS A 216 -6.55 35.70 23.10
C LYS A 216 -6.92 36.69 22.01
#